data_AF-A0AAP2GW94-F1
#
_entry.id   AF-A0AAP2GW94-F1
#
_cell.length_a   1.000
_cell.length_b   1.000
_cell.length_c   1.000
_cell.angle_alpha   90.00
_cell.angle_beta   90.00
_cell.angle_gamma   90.00
#
_symmetry.space_group_name_H-M   'P 1'
#
loop_
_entity.id
_entity.type
_entity.pdbx_description
1 polymer ?
#
loop_
_entity_poly.entity_id
_entity_poly.type
_entity_poly.pdbx_seq_one_letter_code
_entity_poly.pdbx_strand_id
1 'polypeptide(L)' 'MSKKHIALVAHDNKKKELIEWSKSHHESMATCELYATGTTGRLVSEALGMPVHRLQSGPLGGDQ' A
#
# COMPACT_ATOMS: atom_id res chain seq x y z
N MET A 1 5.59 -21.94 -3.74
CA MET A 1 4.97 -20.88 -4.56
C MET A 1 5.78 -19.60 -4.40
N SER A 2 5.93 -18.80 -5.45
CA SER A 2 6.65 -17.52 -5.37
C SER A 2 5.79 -16.46 -4.68
N LYS A 3 6.37 -15.72 -3.73
CA LYS A 3 5.70 -14.63 -3.01
C LYS A 3 5.58 -13.41 -3.94
N LYS A 4 4.38 -12.82 -4.04
CA LYS A 4 4.15 -11.66 -4.91
C LYS A 4 4.56 -10.37 -4.19
N HIS A 5 5.16 -9.45 -4.93
CA HIS A 5 5.44 -8.09 -4.49
C HIS A 5 4.38 -7.16 -5.12
N ILE A 6 3.66 -6.39 -4.30
CA ILE A 6 2.56 -5.54 -4.75
C ILE A 6 2.81 -4.10 -4.29
N ALA A 7 2.81 -3.17 -5.24
CA ALA A 7 2.87 -1.74 -4.97
C ALA A 7 1.46 -1.13 -4.93
N LEU A 8 1.18 -0.33 -3.90
CA LEU A 8 -0.08 0.38 -3.68
C LEU A 8 0.16 1.88 -3.76
N VAL A 9 -0.38 2.52 -4.78
CA VAL A 9 -0.20 3.95 -5.05
C VAL A 9 -1.58 4.58 -5.25
N ALA A 10 -1.80 5.74 -4.63
CA ALA A 10 -3.04 6.49 -4.77
C ALA A 10 -2.80 7.99 -4.60
N HIS A 11 -3.41 8.79 -5.48
CA HIS A 11 -3.61 10.22 -5.25
C HIS A 11 -4.48 10.46 -4.01
N ASP A 12 -4.41 11.66 -3.42
CA ASP A 12 -5.04 11.98 -2.13
C ASP A 12 -6.53 11.65 -2.09
N ASN A 13 -7.28 12.04 -3.12
CA ASN A 13 -8.72 11.79 -3.21
C ASN A 13 -9.07 10.30 -3.38
N LYS A 14 -8.10 9.43 -3.67
CA LYS A 14 -8.27 7.98 -3.86
C LYS A 14 -7.73 7.14 -2.70
N LYS A 15 -7.03 7.73 -1.73
CA LYS A 15 -6.48 6.99 -0.59
C LYS A 15 -7.57 6.29 0.22
N LYS A 16 -8.72 6.93 0.43
CA LYS A 16 -9.85 6.32 1.15
C LYS A 16 -10.37 5.07 0.42
N GLU A 17 -10.59 5.17 -0.89
CA GLU A 17 -11.03 4.04 -1.72
C GLU A 17 -10.00 2.90 -1.70
N LEU A 18 -8.70 3.23 -1.84
CA LEU A 18 -7.62 2.25 -1.78
C LEU A 18 -7.57 1.53 -0.41
N ILE A 19 -7.72 2.26 0.70
CA ILE A 19 -7.73 1.66 2.04
C ILE A 19 -8.89 0.68 2.20
N GLU A 20 -10.10 1.06 1.78
CA GLU A 20 -11.26 0.16 1.86
C GLU A 20 -11.10 -1.06 0.95
N TRP A 21 -10.55 -0.88 -0.25
CA TRP A 21 -10.19 -1.99 -1.13
C TRP A 21 -9.15 -2.91 -0.50
N SER A 22 -8.12 -2.35 0.15
CA SER A 22 -7.10 -3.14 0.83
C SER A 22 -7.66 -3.93 2.01
N LYS A 23 -8.61 -3.37 2.77
CA LYS A 23 -9.29 -4.09 3.85
C LYS A 23 -10.12 -5.27 3.32
N SER A 24 -10.84 -5.09 2.21
CA SER A 24 -11.63 -6.18 1.64
C SER A 24 -10.78 -7.30 1.04
N HIS A 25 -9.49 -7.05 0.77
CA HIS A 25 -8.54 -8.03 0.25
C HIS A 25 -7.47 -8.43 1.29
N HIS A 26 -7.71 -8.18 2.58
CA HIS A 26 -6.73 -8.35 3.65
C HIS A 26 -6.03 -9.73 3.60
N GLU A 27 -6.81 -10.81 3.52
CA GLU A 27 -6.26 -12.18 3.47
C GLU A 27 -5.35 -12.42 2.26
N SER A 28 -5.73 -11.91 1.09
CA SER A 28 -4.91 -12.02 -0.12
C SER A 28 -3.62 -11.24 0.02
N MET A 29 -3.71 -10.02 0.57
CA MET A 29 -2.57 -9.15 0.80
C MET A 29 -1.61 -9.70 1.86
N ALA A 30 -2.11 -10.45 2.85
CA ALA A 30 -1.30 -11.10 3.89
C ALA A 30 -0.31 -12.14 3.35
N THR A 31 -0.56 -12.65 2.15
CA THR A 31 0.34 -13.59 1.46
C THR A 31 1.42 -12.90 0.61
N CYS A 32 1.38 -11.56 0.49
CA CYS A 32 2.23 -10.77 -0.39
C CYS A 32 3.23 -9.91 0.40
N GLU A 33 4.23 -9.38 -0.29
CA GLU A 33 5.06 -8.27 0.20
C GLU A 33 4.51 -6.96 -0.34
N LEU A 34 4.16 -6.05 0.56
CA LEU A 34 3.47 -4.82 0.23
C LEU A 34 4.45 -3.65 0.17
N TYR A 35 4.34 -2.85 -0.88
CA TYR A 35 5.07 -1.62 -1.10
C TYR A 35 4.07 -0.49 -1.31
N ALA A 36 4.41 0.73 -0.90
CA ALA A 36 3.57 1.89 -1.15
C ALA A 36 4.35 3.20 -0.98
N THR A 37 3.87 4.26 -1.63
CA THR A 37 4.51 5.57 -1.55
C THR A 37 4.07 6.34 -0.30
N GLY A 38 5.01 7.07 0.30
CA GLY A 38 4.85 8.00 1.43
C GLY A 38 3.59 7.80 2.29
N THR A 39 2.64 8.71 2.15
CA THR A 39 1.41 8.76 2.94
C THR A 39 0.50 7.55 2.70
N THR A 40 0.42 7.04 1.46
CA THR A 40 -0.39 5.86 1.13
C THR A 40 0.06 4.65 1.94
N GLY A 41 1.37 4.39 1.97
CA GLY A 41 1.92 3.25 2.70
C GLY A 41 1.71 3.34 4.21
N ARG A 42 1.80 4.54 4.78
CA ARG A 42 1.46 4.75 6.19
C ARG A 42 0.00 4.40 6.49
N LEU A 43 -0.94 4.94 5.71
CA LEU A 43 -2.37 4.72 5.95
C LEU A 43 -2.79 3.26 5.73
N VAL A 44 -2.26 2.59 4.71
CA VAL A 44 -2.54 1.17 4.48
C VAL A 44 -1.98 0.31 5.62
N SER A 45 -0.74 0.57 6.06
CA SER A 45 -0.14 -0.19 7.17
C SER A 45 -0.94 -0.03 8.47
N GLU A 46 -1.35 1.21 8.80
CA GLU A 46 -2.22 1.50 9.94
C GLU A 46 -3.59 0.80 9.82
N ALA A 47 -4.19 0.81 8.64
CA ALA A 47 -5.52 0.24 8.42
C ALA A 47 -5.55 -1.30 8.42
N LEU A 48 -4.50 -1.95 7.95
CA LEU A 48 -4.43 -3.42 7.86
C LEU A 48 -3.73 -4.07 9.05
N GLY A 49 -2.99 -3.28 9.85
CA GLY A 49 -2.13 -3.81 10.91
C GLY A 49 -0.97 -4.67 10.37
N MET A 50 -0.52 -4.38 9.13
CA MET A 50 0.46 -5.19 8.41
C MET A 50 1.67 -4.35 7.99
N PRO A 51 2.87 -4.96 7.88
CA PRO A 51 4.05 -4.27 7.41
C PRO A 51 3.90 -3.88 5.93
N VAL A 52 4.25 -2.64 5.61
CA VAL A 52 4.32 -2.11 4.24
C VAL A 52 5.66 -1.40 4.05
N HIS A 53 6.41 -1.79 3.03
CA HIS A 53 7.63 -1.10 2.63
C HIS A 53 7.27 0.27 2.05
N ARG A 54 7.65 1.34 2.76
CA ARG A 54 7.34 2.70 2.32
C ARG A 54 8.47 3.27 1.49
N LEU A 55 8.12 3.72 0.29
CA LEU A 55 8.97 4.53 -0.57
C LEU A 55 8.74 6.01 -0.30
N GLN A 56 9.49 6.88 -0.98
CA GLN A 56 9.23 8.32 -0.98
C GLN A 56 7.81 8.61 -1.48
N SER A 57 7.28 9.81 -1.19
CA SER A 57 6.02 10.22 -1.83
C SER A 57 6.24 10.41 -3.33
N GLY A 58 5.18 10.27 -4.12
CA GLY A 58 5.24 10.45 -5.57
C GLY A 58 5.94 11.75 -6.01
N PRO A 59 5.56 12.93 -5.47
CA PRO A 59 6.22 14.21 -5.79
C PRO A 59 7.71 14.28 -5.42
N LEU A 60 8.19 13.40 -4.54
CA LEU A 60 9.58 13.32 -4.13
C LEU A 60 10.37 12.23 -4.86
N GLY A 61 9.77 11.57 -5.86
CA GLY A 61 10.44 10.55 -6.68
C GLY A 61 10.05 9.11 -6.37
N GLY A 62 9.07 8.88 -5.48
CA GLY A 62 8.63 7.51 -5.16
C GLY A 62 7.91 6.76 -6.29
N ASP A 63 7.52 7.47 -7.35
CA ASP A 63 6.82 6.91 -8.52
C ASP A 63 7.76 6.62 -9.72
N GLN A 64 9.06 6.93 -9.64
CA GLN A 64 10.03 6.81 -10.74
C GLN A 64 10.77 5.46 -10.77
#